data_AF-A0A7U7IZM7-F1
#
_entry.id   AF-A0A7U7IZM7-F1
#
_cell.length_a   1.000
_cell.length_b   1.000
_cell.length_c   1.000
_cell.angle_alpha   90.00
_cell.angle_beta   90.00
_cell.angle_gamma   90.00
#
_symmetry.space_group_name_H-M   'P 1'
#
loop_
_entity.id
_entity.type
_entity.pdbx_description
1 polymer ?
#
loop_
_entity_poly.entity_id
_entity_poly.type
_entity_poly.pdbx_seq_one_letter_code
_entity_poly.pdbx_strand_id
1 'polypeptide(L)'
;MFCVKGKRGELSVPVSSHVDVKIADGKVTVSPLGGRTNKSWTMWGTSRAVFANMIKGVSEGFQKGLEIQGTGFRAAVQGSNLVMNLGFSHDVIYPIPSDVKITTPRPTAILVEGNDKQRVGQVALDIRSFRKPEPYKGKGVRYETEVLRQKEGKKK
;
A
#
# COMPACT_ATOMS: atom_id res chain seq x y z
N MET A 1 4.03 -19.12 -14.21
CA MET A 1 4.21 -17.76 -13.68
C MET A 1 3.47 -16.80 -14.60
N PHE A 2 2.75 -15.81 -14.06
CA PHE A 2 2.02 -14.81 -14.84
C PHE A 2 2.77 -13.48 -14.74
N CYS A 3 3.17 -12.93 -15.89
CA CYS A 3 3.91 -11.68 -15.98
C CYS A 3 3.08 -10.64 -16.71
N VAL A 4 3.07 -9.42 -16.18
CA VAL A 4 2.40 -8.26 -16.78
C VAL A 4 3.43 -7.18 -16.98
N LYS A 5 3.54 -6.70 -18.22
CA LYS A 5 4.40 -5.58 -18.62
C LYS A 5 3.54 -4.39 -19.00
N GLY A 6 3.95 -3.21 -18.56
CA GLY A 6 3.26 -1.96 -18.89
C GLY A 6 4.18 -0.76 -18.81
N LYS A 7 3.59 0.44 -18.88
CA LYS A 7 4.33 1.71 -18.90
C LYS A 7 5.17 1.93 -17.63
N ARG A 8 4.69 1.42 -16.48
CA ARG A 8 5.31 1.62 -15.15
C ARG A 8 6.15 0.43 -14.69
N GLY A 9 6.53 -0.48 -15.59
CA GLY A 9 7.41 -1.61 -15.31
C GLY A 9 6.77 -2.98 -15.52
N GLU A 10 7.36 -3.99 -14.88
CA GLU A 10 6.96 -5.39 -14.98
C GLU A 10 6.65 -5.96 -13.58
N LEU A 11 5.60 -6.76 -13.47
CA LEU A 11 5.25 -7.52 -12.27
C LEU A 11 5.05 -8.99 -12.63
N SER A 12 5.54 -9.89 -11.77
CA SER A 12 5.42 -11.34 -11.94
C SER A 12 4.85 -11.99 -10.69
N VAL A 13 3.87 -12.87 -10.84
CA VAL A 13 3.26 -13.63 -9.73
C VAL A 13 3.16 -15.13 -10.10
N PRO A 14 3.47 -16.05 -9.17
CA PRO A 14 3.25 -17.48 -9.41
C PRO A 14 1.75 -17.77 -9.54
N VAL A 15 1.38 -18.59 -10.54
CA VAL A 15 0.00 -19.01 -10.75
C VAL A 15 -0.24 -20.26 -9.92
N SER A 16 -1.34 -20.29 -9.15
CA SER A 16 -1.74 -21.46 -8.36
C SER A 16 -2.07 -22.64 -9.29
N SER A 17 -1.72 -23.87 -8.89
CA SER A 17 -2.08 -25.09 -9.61
C SER A 17 -3.58 -25.38 -9.68
N HIS A 18 -4.39 -24.62 -8.93
CA HIS A 18 -5.85 -24.78 -8.84
C HIS A 18 -6.62 -23.90 -9.83
N VAL A 19 -5.93 -23.11 -10.67
CA VAL A 19 -6.55 -22.19 -11.63
C VAL A 19 -5.90 -22.33 -13.00
N ASP A 20 -6.72 -22.26 -14.04
CA ASP A 20 -6.29 -22.13 -15.43
C ASP A 20 -6.37 -20.65 -15.83
N VAL A 21 -5.40 -20.18 -16.60
CA VAL A 21 -5.30 -18.78 -17.05
C VAL A 21 -5.13 -18.76 -18.56
N LYS A 22 -6.11 -18.21 -19.26
CA LYS A 22 -6.10 -18.05 -20.71
C LYS A 22 -6.08 -16.58 -21.09
N ILE A 23 -5.26 -16.23 -22.05
CA ILE A 23 -5.18 -14.88 -22.63
C ILE A 23 -5.69 -15.00 -24.07
N ALA A 24 -6.85 -14.42 -24.34
CA ALA A 24 -7.47 -14.41 -25.66
C ALA A 24 -8.18 -13.07 -25.89
N ASP A 25 -8.11 -12.54 -27.11
CA ASP A 25 -8.81 -11.32 -27.52
C ASP A 25 -8.55 -10.10 -26.62
N GLY A 26 -7.31 -9.96 -26.12
CA GLY A 26 -6.93 -8.88 -25.20
C GLY A 26 -7.57 -8.99 -23.81
N LYS A 27 -8.20 -10.12 -23.48
CA LYS A 27 -8.79 -10.41 -22.17
C LYS A 27 -8.03 -11.52 -21.47
N VAL A 28 -7.91 -11.39 -20.15
CA VAL A 28 -7.36 -12.43 -19.28
C VAL A 28 -8.53 -13.12 -18.60
N THR A 29 -8.75 -14.37 -18.97
CA THR A 29 -9.78 -15.24 -18.38
C THR A 29 -9.10 -16.18 -17.40
N VAL A 30 -9.57 -16.16 -16.15
CA VAL A 30 -9.15 -17.11 -15.12
C VAL A 30 -10.32 -18.05 -14.88
N SER A 31 -10.06 -19.36 -14.86
CA SER A 31 -11.05 -20.39 -14.58
C SER A 31 -10.56 -21.31 -13.47
N PRO A 32 -11.42 -21.79 -12.56
CA PRO A 32 -11.02 -22.82 -11.60
C PRO A 32 -10.69 -24.13 -12.32
N LEU A 33 -9.65 -24.82 -11.85
CA LEU A 33 -9.19 -26.10 -12.41
C LEU A 33 -9.76 -27.25 -11.54
N GLY A 34 -10.26 -28.29 -12.21
CA GLY A 34 -10.96 -29.41 -11.57
C GLY A 34 -12.45 -29.11 -11.26
N GLY A 35 -13.12 -30.07 -10.63
CA GLY A 35 -14.52 -29.93 -10.21
C GLY A 35 -14.75 -28.81 -9.18
N ARG A 36 -15.98 -28.67 -8.69
CA ARG A 36 -16.38 -27.60 -7.78
C ARG A 36 -15.85 -27.82 -6.34
N THR A 37 -14.55 -27.65 -6.14
CA THR A 37 -13.89 -27.71 -4.83
C THR A 37 -13.73 -26.31 -4.24
N ASN A 38 -13.89 -26.18 -2.91
CA ASN A 38 -13.72 -24.90 -2.21
C ASN A 38 -12.38 -24.22 -2.54
N LYS A 39 -11.27 -24.98 -2.54
CA LYS A 39 -9.93 -24.45 -2.83
C LYS A 39 -9.82 -23.83 -4.22
N SER A 40 -10.32 -24.49 -5.26
CA SER A 40 -10.26 -23.97 -6.63
C SER A 40 -11.07 -22.69 -6.80
N TRP A 41 -12.24 -22.59 -6.15
CA TRP A 41 -13.08 -21.40 -6.21
C TRP A 41 -12.53 -20.21 -5.42
N THR A 42 -11.96 -20.45 -4.24
CA THR A 42 -11.27 -19.40 -3.47
C THR A 42 -10.05 -18.88 -4.26
N MET A 43 -9.22 -19.79 -4.78
CA MET A 43 -8.03 -19.41 -5.54
C MET A 43 -8.37 -18.71 -6.85
N TRP A 44 -9.47 -19.07 -7.50
CA TRP A 44 -9.96 -18.39 -8.70
C TRP A 44 -10.24 -16.90 -8.45
N GLY A 45 -11.02 -16.59 -7.41
CA GLY A 45 -11.35 -15.20 -7.06
C GLY A 45 -10.11 -14.39 -6.69
N THR A 46 -9.23 -14.95 -5.84
CA THR A 46 -7.99 -14.30 -5.44
C THR A 46 -7.06 -14.04 -6.62
N SER A 47 -6.82 -15.05 -7.47
CA SER A 47 -5.91 -14.93 -8.63
C SER A 47 -6.42 -13.89 -9.62
N ARG A 48 -7.72 -13.90 -9.92
CA ARG A 48 -8.36 -12.90 -10.79
C ARG A 48 -8.21 -11.48 -10.23
N ALA A 49 -8.42 -11.29 -8.93
CA ALA A 49 -8.25 -9.99 -8.29
C ALA A 49 -6.79 -9.51 -8.31
N VAL A 50 -5.84 -10.41 -8.05
CA VAL A 50 -4.40 -10.09 -8.10
C VAL A 50 -3.99 -9.68 -9.51
N PHE A 51 -4.36 -10.44 -10.55
CA PHE A 51 -4.03 -10.10 -11.93
C PHE A 51 -4.66 -8.78 -12.38
N ALA A 52 -5.92 -8.52 -12.02
CA ALA A 52 -6.55 -7.23 -12.31
C ALA A 52 -5.83 -6.06 -11.62
N ASN A 53 -5.38 -6.22 -10.38
CA ASN A 53 -4.59 -5.21 -9.68
C ASN A 53 -3.20 -5.04 -10.33
N MET A 54 -2.54 -6.11 -10.79
CA MET A 54 -1.25 -6.02 -11.48
C MET A 54 -1.38 -5.22 -12.78
N ILE A 55 -2.40 -5.53 -13.60
CA ILE A 55 -2.67 -4.82 -14.86
C ILE A 55 -2.89 -3.34 -14.59
N LYS A 56 -3.79 -3.00 -13.64
CA LYS A 56 -4.03 -1.61 -13.24
C LYS A 56 -2.78 -0.92 -12.69
N GLY A 57 -1.96 -1.66 -11.94
CA GLY A 57 -0.73 -1.17 -11.34
C GLY A 57 0.34 -0.79 -12.35
N VAL A 58 0.57 -1.62 -13.37
CA VAL A 58 1.56 -1.31 -14.42
C VAL A 58 1.06 -0.26 -15.42
N SER A 59 -0.26 -0.06 -15.54
CA SER A 59 -0.86 0.95 -16.42
C SER A 59 -1.01 2.31 -15.74
N GLU A 60 -1.72 2.37 -14.61
CA GLU A 60 -2.07 3.60 -13.89
C GLU A 60 -1.17 3.82 -12.67
N GLY A 61 -0.87 2.75 -11.94
CA GLY A 61 -0.19 2.80 -10.64
C GLY A 61 -1.15 2.94 -9.46
N PHE A 62 -0.59 2.85 -8.26
CA PHE A 62 -1.30 3.01 -6.99
C PHE A 62 -0.66 4.11 -6.16
N GLN A 63 -1.51 4.79 -5.39
CA GLN A 63 -1.10 5.79 -4.44
C GLN A 63 -1.82 5.60 -3.10
N LYS A 64 -1.12 5.90 -2.00
CA LYS A 64 -1.69 6.01 -0.66
C LYS A 64 -1.19 7.28 0.00
N GLY A 65 -2.12 8.15 0.38
CA GLY A 65 -1.84 9.35 1.17
C GLY A 65 -1.89 9.06 2.67
N LEU A 66 -0.91 9.60 3.39
CA LEU A 66 -0.82 9.62 4.84
C LEU A 66 -0.74 11.07 5.32
N GLU A 67 -1.47 11.38 6.39
CA GLU A 67 -1.41 12.68 7.05
C GLU A 67 -0.79 12.52 8.44
N ILE A 68 0.09 13.45 8.79
CA ILE A 68 0.74 13.55 10.09
C ILE A 68 0.03 14.63 10.90
N GLN A 69 -0.49 14.24 12.06
CA GLN A 69 -1.11 15.16 13.01
C GLN A 69 -0.27 15.24 14.28
N GLY A 70 0.05 16.46 14.69
CA GLY A 70 0.81 16.70 15.92
C GLY A 70 1.65 17.98 15.83
N THR A 71 1.75 18.70 16.94
CA THR A 71 2.58 19.90 17.01
C THR A 71 4.06 19.51 16.88
N GLY A 72 4.76 20.13 15.93
CA GLY A 72 6.17 19.85 15.66
C GLY A 72 6.45 18.60 14.81
N PHE A 73 5.42 17.82 14.47
CA PHE A 73 5.63 16.62 13.66
C PHE A 73 5.77 16.99 12.18
N ARG A 74 6.74 16.38 11.52
CA ARG A 74 7.03 16.62 10.11
C ARG A 74 7.75 15.45 9.47
N ALA A 75 7.60 15.32 8.15
CA ALA A 75 8.37 14.41 7.33
C ALA A 75 9.00 15.13 6.15
N ALA A 76 10.18 14.69 5.74
CA ALA A 76 10.86 15.16 4.55
C ALA A 76 11.61 14.01 3.89
N VAL A 77 11.59 13.97 2.57
CA VAL A 77 12.43 13.06 1.78
C VAL A 77 13.82 13.68 1.65
N GLN A 78 14.86 12.96 2.09
CA GLN A 78 16.26 13.34 1.98
C GLN A 78 17.02 12.23 1.25
N GLY A 79 17.36 12.46 -0.02
CA GLY A 79 17.99 11.44 -0.87
C GLY A 79 17.11 10.19 -1.00
N SER A 80 17.63 9.05 -0.55
CA SER A 80 16.94 7.76 -0.55
C SER A 80 16.15 7.46 0.74
N ASN A 81 16.09 8.41 1.68
CA ASN A 81 15.49 8.20 2.99
C ASN A 81 14.31 9.14 3.23
N LEU A 82 13.28 8.64 3.90
CA LEU A 82 12.22 9.44 4.49
C LEU A 82 12.59 9.72 5.95
N VAL A 83 12.88 10.98 6.26
CA VAL A 83 13.21 11.44 7.62
C VAL A 83 11.94 11.99 8.26
N MET A 84 11.57 11.46 9.42
CA MET A 84 10.35 11.83 10.14
C MET A 84 10.66 12.26 11.56
N ASN A 85 10.25 13.48 11.90
CA ASN A 85 10.19 13.93 13.27
C ASN A 85 8.77 13.71 13.81
N LEU A 86 8.61 12.73 14.70
CA LEU A 86 7.30 12.31 15.24
C LEU A 86 7.21 12.53 16.76
N GLY A 87 8.01 13.46 17.29
CA GLY A 87 8.07 13.76 18.72
C GLY A 87 8.85 12.76 19.57
N PHE A 88 9.71 11.96 18.94
CA PHE A 88 10.74 11.18 19.64
C PHE A 88 11.98 12.04 19.90
N SER A 89 12.88 11.58 20.77
CA SER A 89 14.15 12.28 21.05
C SER A 89 15.12 12.29 19.86
N HIS A 90 14.89 11.44 18.87
CA HIS A 90 15.66 11.34 17.63
C HIS A 90 14.71 11.27 16.43
N ASP A 91 15.22 11.61 15.26
CA ASP A 91 14.47 11.47 14.00
C ASP A 91 14.37 9.99 13.58
N VAL A 92 13.21 9.61 13.05
CA VAL A 92 12.99 8.28 12.48
C VAL A 92 13.40 8.32 11.02
N ILE A 93 14.41 7.53 10.65
CA ILE A 93 14.90 7.43 9.28
C ILE A 93 14.37 6.13 8.67
N TYR A 94 13.51 6.26 7.66
CA TYR A 94 12.97 5.13 6.91
C TYR A 94 13.63 5.05 5.52
N PRO A 95 14.41 4.00 5.21
CA PRO A 95 15.00 3.83 3.89
C PRO A 95 13.91 3.51 2.87
N ILE A 96 13.82 4.30 1.80
CA ILE A 96 12.79 4.16 0.78
C ILE A 96 13.15 2.94 -0.10
N PRO A 97 12.28 1.92 -0.19
CA PRO A 97 12.49 0.78 -1.08
C PRO A 97 12.56 1.22 -2.55
N SER A 98 13.40 0.58 -3.36
CA SER A 98 13.59 0.96 -4.77
C SER A 98 12.36 0.79 -5.66
N ASP A 99 11.39 -0.03 -5.22
CA ASP A 99 10.15 -0.33 -5.95
C ASP A 99 9.01 0.67 -5.65
N VAL A 100 9.20 1.58 -4.71
CA VAL A 100 8.19 2.53 -4.25
C VAL A 100 8.76 3.95 -4.24
N LYS A 101 8.00 4.90 -4.74
CA LYS A 101 8.32 6.32 -4.68
C LYS A 101 7.57 6.94 -3.51
N ILE A 102 8.28 7.69 -2.66
CA ILE A 102 7.66 8.47 -1.59
C ILE A 102 7.89 9.94 -1.88
N THR A 103 6.84 10.74 -1.74
CA THR A 103 6.91 12.20 -1.85
C THR A 103 6.26 12.85 -0.64
N THR A 104 6.76 14.03 -0.26
CA THR A 104 6.23 14.82 0.85
C THR A 104 5.83 16.19 0.34
N PRO A 105 4.62 16.34 -0.25
CA PRO A 105 4.18 17.62 -0.83
C PRO A 105 4.06 18.74 0.22
N ARG A 106 3.78 18.36 1.47
CA ARG A 106 3.80 19.23 2.64
C ARG A 106 4.50 18.49 3.78
N PRO A 107 5.07 19.19 4.78
CA PRO A 107 5.71 18.51 5.91
C PRO A 107 4.77 17.56 6.69
N THR A 108 3.45 17.77 6.61
CA THR A 108 2.44 16.92 7.27
C THR A 108 1.82 15.88 6.34
N ALA A 109 2.16 15.83 5.05
CA ALA A 109 1.55 14.92 4.10
C ALA A 109 2.63 14.04 3.45
N ILE A 110 2.43 12.73 3.49
CA ILE A 110 3.30 11.74 2.83
C ILE A 110 2.46 10.99 1.79
N LEU A 111 2.93 10.97 0.55
CA LEU A 111 2.32 10.23 -0.54
C LEU A 111 3.24 9.07 -0.93
N VAL A 112 2.71 7.85 -0.84
CA VAL A 112 3.40 6.61 -1.22
C VAL A 112 2.83 6.14 -2.56
N GLU A 113 3.67 6.07 -3.59
CA GLU A 113 3.31 5.70 -4.96
C GLU A 113 4.09 4.47 -5.43
N GLY A 114 3.46 3.60 -6.21
CA GLY A 114 4.12 2.43 -6.78
C GLY A 114 3.24 1.69 -7.78
N ASN A 115 3.77 0.65 -8.42
CA ASN A 115 3.04 -0.18 -9.36
C ASN A 115 2.41 -1.42 -8.68
N ASP A 116 2.96 -1.89 -7.55
CA ASP A 116 2.38 -3.00 -6.77
C ASP A 116 1.56 -2.49 -5.58
N LYS A 117 0.27 -2.83 -5.59
CA LYS A 117 -0.69 -2.48 -4.53
C LYS A 117 -0.30 -3.04 -3.16
N GLN A 118 0.29 -4.24 -3.11
CA GLN A 118 0.70 -4.87 -1.86
C GLN A 118 1.87 -4.13 -1.24
N ARG A 119 2.90 -3.84 -2.04
CA ARG A 119 4.10 -3.11 -1.61
C ARG A 119 3.78 -1.69 -1.16
N VAL A 120 3.00 -0.93 -1.95
CA VAL A 120 2.52 0.41 -1.55
C VAL A 120 1.74 0.35 -0.25
N GLY A 121 0.91 -0.69 -0.07
CA GLY A 121 0.16 -0.91 1.15
C GLY A 121 1.05 -1.19 2.37
N GLN A 122 2.07 -2.01 2.20
CA GLN A 122 3.02 -2.38 3.25
C GLN A 122 3.85 -1.18 3.68
N VAL A 123 4.45 -0.45 2.73
CA VAL A 123 5.25 0.74 3.02
C VAL A 123 4.43 1.80 3.78
N ALA A 124 3.20 2.05 3.34
CA ALA A 124 2.32 2.98 4.04
C ALA A 124 1.95 2.50 5.47
N LEU A 125 1.81 1.18 5.67
CA LEU A 125 1.57 0.60 6.99
C LEU A 125 2.81 0.73 7.89
N ASP A 126 4.00 0.48 7.37
CA ASP A 126 5.26 0.60 8.10
C ASP A 126 5.44 2.03 8.61
N ILE A 127 5.22 3.02 7.75
CA ILE A 127 5.27 4.45 8.11
C ILE A 127 4.25 4.79 9.20
N ARG A 128 3.01 4.32 9.06
CA ARG A 128 1.95 4.51 10.07
C ARG A 128 2.31 3.83 11.40
N SER A 129 3.07 2.75 11.38
CA SER A 129 3.37 1.96 12.57
C SER A 129 4.31 2.67 13.56
N PHE A 130 5.18 3.56 13.06
CA PHE A 130 6.12 4.33 13.90
C PHE A 130 5.40 5.21 14.94
N ARG A 131 4.28 5.84 14.54
CA ARG A 131 3.45 6.61 15.46
C ARG A 131 1.98 6.49 15.06
N LYS A 132 1.32 5.44 15.54
CA LYS A 132 -0.12 5.25 15.33
C LYS A 132 -0.92 6.42 15.92
N PRO A 133 -2.08 6.76 15.32
CA PRO A 133 -2.91 7.86 15.79
C PRO A 133 -3.52 7.54 17.16
N GLU A 134 -3.42 8.49 18.10
CA GLU A 134 -3.94 8.31 19.45
C GLU A 134 -5.46 8.55 19.54
N PRO A 135 -6.18 7.90 20.49
CA PRO A 135 -7.64 7.99 20.58
C PRO A 135 -8.16 9.28 21.22
N TYR A 136 -7.30 10.18 21.70
CA TYR A 136 -7.72 11.43 22.34
C TYR A 136 -7.64 12.61 21.38
N LYS A 137 -6.43 13.05 21.00
CA LYS A 137 -6.23 14.20 20.09
C LYS A 137 -5.89 13.80 18.66
N GLY A 138 -5.90 12.50 18.33
CA GLY A 138 -5.60 12.01 16.98
C GLY A 138 -4.15 12.21 16.53
N LYS A 139 -3.23 12.61 17.41
CA LYS A 139 -1.81 12.79 17.09
C LYS A 139 -1.18 11.48 16.62
N GLY A 140 -0.38 11.56 15.56
CA GLY A 140 0.28 10.45 14.91
C GLY A 140 0.14 10.53 13.39
N VAL A 141 0.56 9.46 12.73
CA VAL A 141 0.41 9.26 11.30
C VAL A 141 -0.87 8.48 11.04
N ARG A 142 -1.73 8.96 10.16
CA ARG A 142 -2.99 8.29 9.78
C ARG A 142 -3.14 8.23 8.27
N TYR A 143 -3.99 7.35 7.75
CA TYR A 143 -4.38 7.47 6.34
C TYR A 143 -5.27 8.69 6.14
N GLU A 144 -5.18 9.32 4.96
CA GLU A 144 -6.06 10.45 4.61
C GLU A 144 -7.55 10.05 4.68
N THR A 145 -7.86 8.80 4.37
CA THR A 145 -9.23 8.24 4.40
C THR A 145 -9.62 7.60 5.73
N GLU A 146 -8.76 7.65 6.76
CA GLU A 146 -9.02 7.00 8.06
C GLU A 146 -9.88 7.88 8.96
N VAL A 147 -11.00 7.33 9.44
CA VAL A 147 -11.88 8.01 10.42
C VAL A 147 -11.48 7.59 11.83
N LEU A 148 -10.95 8.53 12.62
CA LEU A 148 -10.54 8.30 14.00
C LEU A 148 -11.68 8.63 14.97
N ARG A 149 -12.04 7.67 15.81
CA ARG A 149 -12.96 7.90 16.93
C ARG A 149 -12.20 8.51 18.09
N GLN A 150 -12.59 9.71 18.49
CA GLN A 150 -11.99 10.41 19.62
C GLN A 150 -12.75 10.10 20.91
N LYS A 151 -12.02 9.93 22.00
CA LYS A 151 -12.54 9.85 23.36
C LYS A 151 -12.25 11.14 24.08
N GLU A 152 -13.19 11.61 24.91
CA GLU A 152 -12.90 12.72 25.81
C GLU A 152 -11.90 12.26 26.89
N GLY A 153 -10.94 13.14 27.20
CA GLY A 153 -10.10 12.97 28.38
C GLY A 153 -10.92 13.18 29.65
N LYS A 154 -10.59 12.46 30.72
CA LYS A 154 -11.20 12.69 32.03
C LYS A 154 -10.91 14.14 32.45
N LYS A 155 -11.94 14.98 32.44
CA LYS A 155 -11.87 16.36 32.97
C LYS A 155 -11.71 16.25 34.49
N LYS A 156 -10.68 16.92 35.03
CA LYS A 156 -10.57 17.16 36.47
C LYS A 156 -11.42 18.37 36.84
#